data_AF-A0A2T7C2E5-F1
#
_entry.id   AF-A0A2T7C2E5-F1
#
_cell.length_a   1.000
_cell.length_b   1.000
_cell.length_c   1.000
_cell.angle_alpha   90.00
_cell.angle_beta   90.00
_cell.angle_gamma   90.00
#
_symmetry.space_group_name_H-M   'P 1'
#
loop_
_entity.id
_entity.type
_entity.pdbx_description
1 polymer ?
#
loop_
_entity_poly.entity_id
_entity_poly.type
_entity_poly.pdbx_seq_one_letter_code
_entity_poly.pdbx_strand_id
1 'polypeptide(L)'
;MRRLAVLLLPLLLAAGAAAAAAAGPATPPSASPAPPPPTPPPPPPPPHKNATLAELLPLYGLPPGVFPSTVTAFSFADNGSLSVDLAGPCYVHFEYLTYFAPRVTGVLRYGSLSDLQGVQVRRFLFWLNVIRIKVDLPPPPRYVYLDIGWITRKLPASDFQSVHSCEESNRCRLSSALAVAARWFQDFFAQF
;
A
#
# COMPACT_ATOMS: atom_id res chain seq x y z
N MET A 1 12.26 8.67 65.29
CA MET A 1 12.04 8.08 66.64
C MET A 1 10.54 7.99 66.88
N ARG A 2 10.03 6.78 67.20
CA ARG A 2 8.93 6.49 68.16
C ARG A 2 7.61 7.25 67.95
N ARG A 3 6.45 6.63 67.75
CA ARG A 3 5.85 5.43 68.35
C ARG A 3 4.60 5.08 67.51
N LEU A 4 4.34 3.81 67.18
CA LEU A 4 3.54 2.89 68.01
C LEU A 4 2.21 3.54 68.42
N ALA A 5 1.04 2.94 68.23
CA ALA A 5 0.74 1.58 68.67
C ALA A 5 -0.69 1.22 68.16
N VAL A 6 -0.93 -0.01 67.66
CA VAL A 6 -1.47 -1.14 68.47
C VAL A 6 -2.98 -0.95 68.65
N LEU A 7 -3.79 -1.61 67.82
CA LEU A 7 -4.31 -2.98 67.99
C LEU A 7 -5.76 -2.89 68.49
N LEU A 8 -6.63 -3.67 67.86
CA LEU A 8 -7.68 -4.48 68.51
C LEU A 8 -8.20 -5.51 67.48
N LEU A 9 -7.58 -6.70 67.49
CA LEU A 9 -8.25 -8.00 67.30
C LEU A 9 -9.37 -8.13 68.38
N PRO A 10 -10.39 -9.04 68.32
CA PRO A 10 -10.34 -10.44 67.83
C PRO A 10 -11.63 -10.95 67.11
N LEU A 11 -11.56 -11.96 66.24
CA LEU A 11 -11.84 -13.41 66.45
C LEU A 11 -13.30 -13.79 66.82
N LEU A 12 -14.00 -14.56 65.95
CA LEU A 12 -15.03 -15.56 66.27
C LEU A 12 -15.37 -16.34 64.98
N LEU A 13 -14.80 -17.52 64.74
CA LEU A 13 -15.25 -18.88 65.12
C LEU A 13 -16.51 -19.42 64.39
N ALA A 14 -16.21 -20.31 63.44
CA ALA A 14 -16.67 -21.71 63.33
C ALA A 14 -18.00 -22.10 62.64
N ALA A 15 -17.89 -23.29 62.02
CA ALA A 15 -18.89 -24.21 61.45
C ALA A 15 -19.56 -23.75 60.15
N GLY A 16 -19.70 -24.56 59.09
CA GLY A 16 -19.47 -25.98 58.88
C GLY A 16 -20.11 -26.40 57.54
N ALA A 17 -20.13 -27.71 57.30
CA ALA A 17 -20.82 -28.44 56.24
C ALA A 17 -20.11 -28.55 54.87
N ALA A 18 -19.54 -29.74 54.68
CA ALA A 18 -19.27 -30.34 53.39
C ALA A 18 -20.56 -30.48 52.57
N ALA A 19 -20.47 -30.20 51.27
CA ALA A 19 -21.37 -30.77 50.27
C ALA A 19 -20.55 -31.06 49.01
N ALA A 20 -20.30 -32.35 48.79
CA ALA A 20 -19.85 -32.87 47.51
C ALA A 20 -20.90 -32.55 46.44
N ALA A 21 -20.50 -31.86 45.38
CA ALA A 21 -21.29 -31.73 44.17
C ALA A 21 -20.46 -32.29 43.01
N ALA A 22 -21.05 -33.30 42.37
CA ALA A 22 -20.47 -34.12 41.33
C ALA A 22 -19.84 -33.32 40.19
N ALA A 23 -18.64 -33.71 39.79
CA ALA A 23 -18.11 -33.38 38.47
C ALA A 23 -19.01 -34.04 37.42
N GLY A 24 -19.87 -33.25 36.78
CA GLY A 24 -20.52 -33.66 35.54
C GLY A 24 -19.48 -33.84 34.43
N PRO A 25 -19.66 -34.77 33.49
CA PRO A 25 -18.78 -34.90 32.35
C PRO A 25 -18.86 -33.61 31.53
N ALA A 26 -17.75 -32.87 31.46
CA ALA A 26 -17.60 -31.76 30.53
C ALA A 26 -17.70 -32.32 29.11
N THR A 27 -18.86 -32.19 28.49
CA THR A 27 -19.02 -32.34 27.04
C THR A 27 -18.04 -31.38 26.35
N PRO A 28 -17.11 -31.88 25.51
CA PRO A 28 -16.26 -30.98 24.74
C PRO A 28 -17.15 -30.12 23.85
N PRO A 29 -16.86 -28.80 23.70
CA PRO A 29 -17.56 -28.00 22.73
C PRO A 29 -17.34 -28.62 21.36
N SER A 30 -18.44 -28.99 20.71
CA SER A 30 -18.47 -29.43 19.32
C SER A 30 -17.78 -28.35 18.48
N ALA A 31 -16.53 -28.60 18.10
CA ALA A 31 -15.77 -27.72 17.24
C ALA A 31 -16.49 -27.66 15.90
N SER A 32 -17.20 -26.55 15.64
CA SER A 32 -17.75 -26.29 14.32
C SER A 32 -16.62 -26.33 13.30
N PRO A 33 -16.77 -27.07 12.18
CA PRO A 33 -15.76 -27.09 11.14
C PRO A 33 -15.53 -25.68 10.62
N ALA A 34 -14.25 -25.29 10.52
CA ALA A 34 -13.88 -24.00 9.95
C ALA A 34 -14.48 -23.86 8.53
N PRO A 35 -15.00 -22.69 8.16
CA PRO A 35 -15.50 -22.47 6.80
C PRO A 35 -14.37 -22.72 5.79
N PRO A 36 -14.68 -23.31 4.62
CA PRO A 36 -13.67 -23.53 3.58
C PRO A 36 -13.03 -22.19 3.18
N PRO A 37 -11.73 -22.19 2.82
CA PRO A 37 -11.06 -20.97 2.36
C PRO A 37 -11.81 -20.40 1.15
N PRO A 38 -11.96 -19.06 1.06
CA PRO A 38 -12.58 -18.44 -0.10
C PRO A 38 -11.81 -18.83 -1.36
N THR A 39 -12.52 -19.40 -2.34
CA THR A 39 -11.95 -19.74 -3.65
C THR A 39 -11.38 -18.49 -4.32
N PRO A 40 -10.16 -18.56 -4.92
CA PRO A 40 -9.59 -17.42 -5.63
C PRO A 40 -10.51 -17.00 -6.79
N PRO A 41 -10.63 -15.69 -7.08
CA PRO A 41 -11.47 -15.20 -8.15
C PRO A 41 -11.02 -15.77 -9.51
N PRO A 42 -11.96 -16.00 -10.44
CA PRO A 42 -11.63 -16.49 -11.78
C PRO A 42 -10.68 -15.53 -12.50
N PRO A 43 -9.80 -16.04 -13.38
CA PRO A 43 -8.89 -15.20 -14.14
C PRO A 43 -9.68 -14.20 -15.01
N PRO A 44 -9.22 -12.93 -15.10
CA PRO A 44 -9.93 -11.91 -15.86
C PRO A 44 -9.99 -12.25 -17.36
N PRO A 45 -11.06 -11.81 -18.06
CA PRO A 45 -11.20 -12.01 -19.50
C PRO A 45 -10.09 -11.29 -20.29
N PRO A 46 -9.69 -11.80 -21.46
CA PRO A 46 -8.64 -11.20 -22.28
C PRO A 46 -9.05 -9.78 -22.73
N PRO A 47 -8.12 -8.81 -22.71
CA PRO A 47 -8.42 -7.44 -23.12
C PRO A 47 -8.89 -7.38 -24.58
N HIS A 48 -9.88 -6.54 -24.85
CA HIS A 48 -10.35 -6.27 -26.20
C HIS A 48 -9.29 -5.51 -27.01
N LYS A 49 -9.27 -5.67 -28.34
CA LYS A 49 -8.24 -5.10 -29.25
C LYS A 49 -8.05 -3.56 -29.17
N ASN A 50 -8.99 -2.84 -28.57
CA ASN A 50 -8.92 -1.39 -28.33
C ASN A 50 -8.96 -1.02 -26.84
N ALA A 51 -8.83 -2.00 -25.95
CA ALA A 51 -8.88 -1.75 -24.52
C ALA A 51 -7.72 -0.84 -24.13
N THR A 52 -7.99 0.17 -23.32
CA THR A 52 -6.92 1.02 -22.78
C THR A 52 -6.27 0.35 -21.57
N LEU A 53 -5.04 0.76 -21.21
CA LEU A 53 -4.42 0.26 -19.99
C LEU A 53 -5.29 0.54 -18.75
N ALA A 54 -5.99 1.67 -18.74
CA ALA A 54 -6.92 2.04 -17.67
C ALA A 54 -8.12 1.08 -17.55
N GLU A 55 -8.50 0.37 -18.62
CA GLU A 55 -9.54 -0.67 -18.58
C GLU A 55 -8.98 -2.03 -18.16
N LEU A 56 -7.71 -2.32 -18.48
CA LEU A 56 -7.06 -3.57 -18.09
C LEU A 56 -6.79 -3.65 -16.59
N LEU A 57 -6.32 -2.57 -15.96
CA LEU A 57 -5.90 -2.57 -14.56
C LEU A 57 -7.04 -2.97 -13.58
N PRO A 58 -8.28 -2.45 -13.71
CA PRO A 58 -9.40 -2.85 -12.86
C PRO A 58 -9.75 -4.33 -12.95
N LEU A 59 -9.53 -4.99 -14.09
CA LEU A 59 -9.76 -6.43 -14.24
C LEU A 59 -8.81 -7.24 -13.35
N TYR A 60 -7.64 -6.69 -13.04
CA TYR A 60 -6.69 -7.24 -12.08
C TYR A 60 -6.81 -6.62 -10.69
N GLY A 61 -7.87 -5.84 -10.42
CA GLY A 61 -8.12 -5.22 -9.13
C GLY A 61 -7.28 -3.96 -8.85
N LEU A 62 -6.48 -3.48 -9.80
CA LEU A 62 -5.73 -2.22 -9.65
C LEU A 62 -6.58 -1.02 -10.09
N PRO A 63 -6.44 0.15 -9.43
CA PRO A 63 -7.09 1.36 -9.87
C PRO A 63 -6.64 1.79 -11.28
N PRO A 64 -7.53 2.40 -12.08
CA PRO A 64 -7.21 2.83 -13.45
C PRO A 64 -6.18 3.97 -13.51
N GLY A 65 -6.09 4.81 -12.47
CA GLY A 65 -5.22 5.98 -12.41
C GLY A 65 -3.82 5.72 -11.82
N VAL A 66 -3.37 4.47 -11.75
CA VAL A 66 -1.98 4.14 -11.37
C VAL A 66 -0.97 4.67 -12.40
N PHE A 67 -1.39 4.77 -13.66
CA PHE A 67 -0.58 5.30 -14.76
C PHE A 67 -1.12 6.66 -15.24
N PRO A 68 -0.26 7.53 -15.79
CA PRO A 68 -0.68 8.81 -16.35
C PRO A 68 -1.51 8.65 -17.64
N SER A 69 -2.19 9.71 -18.06
CA SER A 69 -2.97 9.72 -19.31
C SER A 69 -2.11 9.66 -20.58
N THR A 70 -0.79 9.82 -20.47
CA THR A 70 0.16 9.90 -21.59
C THR A 70 0.65 8.52 -22.08
N VAL A 71 -0.05 7.44 -21.71
CA VAL A 71 0.21 6.10 -22.22
C VAL A 71 -0.18 6.04 -23.70
N THR A 72 0.77 5.70 -24.56
CA THR A 72 0.56 5.59 -26.01
C THR A 72 0.29 4.16 -26.45
N ALA A 73 0.95 3.19 -25.81
CA ALA A 73 0.77 1.78 -26.10
C ALA A 73 1.03 0.93 -24.84
N PHE A 74 0.47 -0.27 -24.81
CA PHE A 74 0.83 -1.28 -23.83
C PHE A 74 0.81 -2.67 -24.47
N SER A 75 1.60 -3.56 -23.90
CA SER A 75 1.68 -4.97 -24.27
C SER A 75 1.53 -5.80 -23.01
N PHE A 76 0.58 -6.73 -23.02
CA PHE A 76 0.35 -7.67 -21.94
C PHE A 76 0.53 -9.09 -22.46
N ALA A 77 1.42 -9.85 -21.84
CA ALA A 77 1.73 -11.23 -22.20
C ALA A 77 1.02 -12.22 -21.27
N ASP A 78 0.80 -13.45 -21.74
CA ASP A 78 0.09 -14.50 -20.98
C ASP A 78 0.80 -14.91 -19.69
N ASN A 79 2.13 -14.70 -19.62
CA ASN A 79 2.90 -14.90 -18.39
C ASN A 79 2.64 -13.80 -17.32
N GLY A 80 1.83 -12.80 -17.65
CA GLY A 80 1.50 -11.61 -16.86
C GLY A 80 2.53 -10.49 -16.93
N SER A 81 3.52 -10.56 -17.83
CA SER A 81 4.41 -9.44 -18.08
C SER A 81 3.64 -8.31 -18.76
N LEU A 82 3.75 -7.12 -18.21
CA LEU A 82 3.15 -5.90 -18.70
C LEU A 82 4.26 -4.93 -19.09
N SER A 83 4.20 -4.41 -20.32
CA SER A 83 5.05 -3.32 -20.79
C SER A 83 4.16 -2.17 -21.23
N VAL A 84 4.48 -0.96 -20.79
CA VAL A 84 3.72 0.25 -21.07
C VAL A 84 4.67 1.28 -21.67
N ASP A 85 4.30 1.80 -22.83
CA ASP A 85 5.02 2.85 -23.53
C ASP A 85 4.25 4.17 -23.36
N LEU A 86 4.98 5.21 -22.98
CA LEU A 86 4.51 6.58 -22.84
C LEU A 86 5.11 7.41 -24.00
N ALA A 87 4.45 8.52 -24.35
CA ALA A 87 4.99 9.43 -25.36
C ALA A 87 6.37 10.01 -25.00
N GLY A 88 6.71 10.04 -23.72
CA GLY A 88 7.98 10.55 -23.21
C GLY A 88 8.10 10.42 -21.68
N PRO A 89 9.20 10.93 -21.09
CA PRO A 89 9.36 10.96 -19.65
C PRO A 89 8.30 11.88 -19.03
N CYS A 90 7.63 11.39 -17.98
CA CYS A 90 6.49 12.07 -17.39
C CYS A 90 6.65 12.28 -15.90
N TYR A 91 6.23 13.45 -15.39
CA TYR A 91 6.18 13.75 -13.97
C TYR A 91 4.72 13.95 -13.55
N VAL A 92 4.32 13.28 -12.49
CA VAL A 92 2.96 13.34 -11.95
C VAL A 92 3.04 13.63 -10.46
N HIS A 93 2.18 14.53 -9.97
CA HIS A 93 2.08 14.84 -8.56
C HIS A 93 0.91 14.08 -7.94
N PHE A 94 1.20 12.98 -7.23
CA PHE A 94 0.25 12.31 -6.34
C PHE A 94 0.46 12.86 -4.91
N GLU A 95 0.67 12.01 -3.90
CA GLU A 95 1.24 12.43 -2.60
C GLU A 95 2.70 12.88 -2.74
N TYR A 96 3.42 12.31 -3.70
CA TYR A 96 4.82 12.64 -4.01
C TYR A 96 4.98 12.87 -5.51
N LEU A 97 6.02 13.64 -5.86
CA LEU A 97 6.44 13.79 -7.26
C LEU A 97 6.93 12.42 -7.78
N THR A 98 6.16 11.85 -8.70
CA THR A 98 6.40 10.54 -9.28
C THR A 98 6.82 10.70 -10.74
N TYR A 99 7.99 10.16 -11.06
CA TYR A 99 8.55 10.09 -12.39
C TYR A 99 8.21 8.75 -13.04
N PHE A 100 7.74 8.82 -14.28
CA PHE A 100 7.55 7.69 -15.18
C PHE A 100 8.53 7.81 -16.33
N ALA A 101 9.29 6.74 -16.55
CA ALA A 101 10.14 6.60 -17.72
C ALA A 101 9.29 6.43 -18.99
N PRO A 102 9.85 6.70 -20.18
CA PRO A 102 9.16 6.49 -21.46
C PRO A 102 8.68 5.06 -21.66
N ARG A 103 9.37 4.08 -21.06
CA ARG A 103 8.98 2.69 -21.04
C ARG A 103 8.97 2.19 -19.61
N VAL A 104 7.83 1.66 -19.19
CA VAL A 104 7.59 1.07 -17.87
C VAL A 104 7.29 -0.41 -18.05
N THR A 105 7.96 -1.26 -17.28
CA THR A 105 7.77 -2.71 -17.33
C THR A 105 7.45 -3.27 -15.96
N GLY A 106 6.74 -4.40 -15.91
CA GLY A 106 6.42 -5.10 -14.68
C GLY A 106 5.67 -6.40 -14.91
N VAL A 107 5.23 -7.03 -13.82
CA VAL A 107 4.44 -8.26 -13.82
C VAL A 107 3.12 -7.99 -13.12
N LEU A 108 2.04 -7.98 -13.89
CA LEU A 108 0.68 -7.75 -13.42
C LEU A 108 0.07 -9.07 -12.94
N ARG A 109 -0.42 -9.05 -11.71
CA ARG A 109 -1.13 -10.13 -11.02
C ARG A 109 -2.39 -9.55 -10.40
N TYR A 110 -3.32 -10.42 -10.05
CA TYR A 110 -4.52 -9.98 -9.35
C TYR A 110 -4.15 -9.32 -8.02
N GLY A 111 -4.56 -8.06 -7.85
CA GLY A 111 -4.29 -7.20 -6.71
C GLY A 111 -2.85 -6.68 -6.58
N SER A 112 -1.96 -6.94 -7.55
CA SER A 112 -0.59 -6.43 -7.47
C SER A 112 0.13 -6.30 -8.81
N LEU A 113 0.98 -5.28 -8.92
CA LEU A 113 1.91 -5.07 -10.02
C LEU A 113 3.33 -5.11 -9.45
N SER A 114 4.10 -6.11 -9.83
CA SER A 114 5.42 -6.43 -9.24
C SER A 114 6.54 -6.27 -10.27
N ASP A 115 7.79 -6.31 -9.81
CA ASP A 115 8.98 -6.17 -10.66
C ASP A 115 8.92 -4.92 -11.54
N LEU A 116 8.37 -3.85 -10.98
CA LEU A 116 8.12 -2.59 -11.67
C LEU A 116 9.45 -1.88 -11.93
N GLN A 117 9.67 -1.47 -13.17
CA GLN A 117 10.82 -0.69 -13.59
C GLN A 117 10.38 0.56 -14.35
N GLY A 118 11.12 1.65 -14.16
CA GLY A 118 10.82 2.92 -14.82
C GLY A 118 9.86 3.82 -14.04
N VAL A 119 9.49 3.47 -12.80
CA VAL A 119 8.69 4.34 -11.92
C VAL A 119 9.52 4.72 -10.69
N GLN A 120 9.66 6.03 -10.45
CA GLN A 120 10.45 6.57 -9.35
C GLN A 120 9.66 7.63 -8.59
N VAL A 121 9.75 7.64 -7.28
CA VAL A 121 9.17 8.70 -6.44
C VAL A 121 10.29 9.56 -5.86
N ARG A 122 10.09 10.88 -5.84
CA ARG A 122 11.02 11.81 -5.21
C ARG A 122 10.63 12.04 -3.77
N ARG A 123 11.56 11.79 -2.85
CA ARG A 123 11.38 12.09 -1.42
C ARG A 123 12.57 12.89 -0.91
N PHE A 124 12.28 14.06 -0.33
CA PHE A 124 13.26 15.08 0.04
C PHE A 124 14.14 15.49 -1.15
N LEU A 125 15.29 14.83 -1.33
CA LEU A 125 16.20 15.08 -2.46
C LEU A 125 16.56 13.81 -3.24
N PHE A 126 16.04 12.64 -2.84
CA PHE A 126 16.41 11.36 -3.43
C PHE A 126 15.28 10.82 -4.30
N TRP A 127 15.65 10.23 -5.43
CA TRP A 127 14.75 9.45 -6.27
C TRP A 127 14.82 7.98 -5.85
N LEU A 128 13.67 7.38 -5.58
CA LEU A 128 13.57 6.01 -5.13
C LEU A 128 12.70 5.21 -6.10
N ASN A 129 13.18 4.04 -6.52
CA ASN A 129 12.46 3.17 -7.45
C ASN A 129 11.28 2.49 -6.76
N VAL A 130 10.11 2.54 -7.39
CA VAL A 130 8.94 1.75 -6.99
C VAL A 130 9.08 0.37 -7.60
N ILE A 131 9.15 -0.66 -6.76
CA ILE A 131 9.37 -2.05 -7.19
C ILE A 131 8.05 -2.80 -7.29
N ARG A 132 7.07 -2.44 -6.46
CA ARG A 132 5.76 -3.11 -6.44
C ARG A 132 4.64 -2.18 -6.01
N ILE A 133 3.47 -2.41 -6.57
CA ILE A 133 2.21 -1.77 -6.21
C ILE A 133 1.24 -2.88 -5.80
N LYS A 134 0.60 -2.76 -4.64
CA LYS A 134 -0.40 -3.71 -4.16
C LYS A 134 -1.67 -2.97 -3.75
N VAL A 135 -2.80 -3.66 -3.72
CA VAL A 135 -4.06 -3.10 -3.23
C VAL A 135 -4.65 -3.98 -2.13
N ASP A 136 -5.50 -3.41 -1.28
CA ASP A 136 -6.30 -4.20 -0.35
C ASP A 136 -7.32 -5.08 -1.11
N LEU A 137 -7.48 -6.33 -0.67
CA LEU A 137 -8.53 -7.25 -1.11
C LEU A 137 -9.48 -7.56 0.07
N PRO A 138 -10.79 -7.75 -0.15
CA PRO A 138 -11.50 -7.79 -1.44
C PRO A 138 -11.82 -6.40 -2.04
N PRO A 139 -12.06 -6.28 -3.37
CA PRO A 139 -12.45 -5.03 -4.00
C PRO A 139 -13.80 -4.50 -3.46
N PRO A 140 -14.01 -3.17 -3.39
CA PRO A 140 -13.13 -2.10 -3.85
C PRO A 140 -11.96 -1.83 -2.87
N PRO A 141 -10.74 -1.61 -3.39
CA PRO A 141 -9.58 -1.38 -2.53
C PRO A 141 -9.69 -0.03 -1.81
N ARG A 142 -9.42 -0.01 -0.50
CA ARG A 142 -9.38 1.22 0.30
C ARG A 142 -8.02 1.91 0.22
N TYR A 143 -6.95 1.12 0.17
CA TYR A 143 -5.58 1.62 0.08
C TYR A 143 -4.79 0.91 -1.02
N VAL A 144 -3.82 1.65 -1.52
CA VAL A 144 -2.79 1.20 -2.45
C VAL A 144 -1.45 1.28 -1.73
N TYR A 145 -0.68 0.19 -1.77
CA TYR A 145 0.64 0.10 -1.14
C TYR A 145 1.72 0.16 -2.21
N LEU A 146 2.60 1.15 -2.11
CA LEU A 146 3.77 1.29 -2.97
C LEU A 146 5.01 0.79 -2.23
N ASP A 147 5.59 -0.31 -2.69
CA ASP A 147 6.85 -0.83 -2.20
C ASP A 147 8.00 -0.16 -2.96
N ILE A 148 8.78 0.61 -2.23
CA ILE A 148 9.90 1.44 -2.68
C ILE A 148 11.17 0.85 -2.07
N GLY A 149 11.69 -0.22 -2.66
CA GLY A 149 12.84 -0.94 -2.11
C GLY A 149 12.54 -1.52 -0.72
N TRP A 150 13.13 -0.91 0.30
CA TRP A 150 12.99 -1.29 1.71
C TRP A 150 11.85 -0.56 2.44
N ILE A 151 11.09 0.32 1.76
CA ILE A 151 10.02 1.12 2.37
C ILE A 151 8.69 0.81 1.68
N THR A 152 7.65 0.52 2.45
CA THR A 152 6.27 0.47 1.93
C THR A 152 5.52 1.75 2.32
N ARG A 153 4.85 2.37 1.35
CA ARG A 153 3.99 3.54 1.55
C ARG A 153 2.53 3.15 1.34
N LYS A 154 1.67 3.60 2.23
CA LYS A 154 0.23 3.38 2.18
C LYS A 154 -0.45 4.66 1.71
N LEU A 155 -1.10 4.57 0.56
CA LEU A 155 -1.81 5.67 -0.07
C LEU A 155 -3.30 5.35 -0.18
N PRO A 156 -4.21 6.33 -0.08
CA PRO A 156 -5.63 6.10 -0.25
C PRO A 156 -5.93 5.78 -1.72
N ALA A 157 -6.82 4.80 -1.96
CA ALA A 157 -7.16 4.40 -3.32
C ALA A 157 -7.85 5.52 -4.13
N SER A 158 -8.45 6.51 -3.46
CA SER A 158 -9.06 7.69 -4.08
C SER A 158 -8.10 8.43 -5.01
N ASP A 159 -6.83 8.51 -4.64
CA ASP A 159 -5.83 9.29 -5.38
C ASP A 159 -5.49 8.64 -6.72
N PHE A 160 -5.79 7.35 -6.87
CA PHE A 160 -5.55 6.56 -8.08
C PHE A 160 -6.83 6.24 -8.85
N GLN A 161 -7.99 6.80 -8.46
CA GLN A 161 -9.23 6.61 -9.21
C GLN A 161 -9.24 7.47 -10.48
N SER A 162 -8.71 8.70 -10.41
CA SER A 162 -8.58 9.58 -11.56
C SER A 162 -7.23 9.39 -12.25
N VAL A 163 -7.24 9.36 -13.58
CA VAL A 163 -6.01 9.38 -14.37
C VAL A 163 -5.41 10.78 -14.28
N HIS A 164 -4.17 10.87 -13.79
CA HIS A 164 -3.48 12.15 -13.68
C HIS A 164 -2.83 12.55 -15.00
N SER A 165 -2.92 13.84 -15.31
CA SER A 165 -2.25 14.40 -16.48
C SER A 165 -0.76 14.55 -16.21
N CYS A 166 0.04 14.34 -17.26
CA CYS A 166 1.46 14.57 -17.17
C CYS A 166 1.76 16.06 -17.01
N GLU A 167 2.56 16.41 -16.00
CA GLU A 167 3.11 17.76 -15.93
C GLU A 167 4.28 17.87 -16.90
N GLU A 168 4.27 18.91 -17.72
CA GLU A 168 5.30 19.14 -18.71
C GLU A 168 6.67 19.28 -18.03
N SER A 169 7.63 18.44 -18.45
CA SER A 169 8.93 18.23 -17.79
C SER A 169 9.68 19.54 -17.51
N ASN A 170 9.46 20.59 -18.30
CA ASN A 170 10.12 21.88 -18.17
C ASN A 170 9.75 22.59 -16.85
N ARG A 171 8.50 22.49 -16.36
CA ARG A 171 8.07 23.12 -15.10
C ARG A 171 8.65 22.42 -13.88
N CYS A 172 8.69 21.08 -13.88
CA CYS A 172 9.28 20.30 -12.80
C CYS A 172 10.83 20.36 -12.78
N ARG A 173 11.50 20.42 -13.95
CA ARG A 173 12.96 20.60 -14.02
C ARG A 173 13.40 21.98 -13.51
N LEU A 174 12.69 23.05 -13.86
CA LEU A 174 12.96 24.39 -13.32
C LEU A 174 12.65 24.47 -11.82
N SER A 175 11.54 23.89 -11.35
CA SER A 175 11.19 23.82 -9.93
C SER A 175 12.26 23.09 -9.11
N SER A 176 12.76 21.95 -9.59
CA SER A 176 13.77 21.16 -8.91
C SER A 176 15.16 21.82 -8.91
N ALA A 177 15.58 22.44 -10.01
CA ALA A 177 16.82 23.19 -10.09
C ALA A 177 16.79 24.44 -9.17
N LEU A 178 15.68 25.18 -9.18
CA LEU A 178 15.49 26.33 -8.29
C LEU A 178 15.39 25.90 -6.81
N ALA A 179 14.75 24.77 -6.50
CA ALA A 179 14.71 24.23 -5.13
C ALA A 179 16.08 23.75 -4.64
N VAL A 180 16.90 23.16 -5.52
CA VAL A 180 18.29 22.79 -5.21
C VAL A 180 19.16 24.03 -5.04
N ALA A 181 19.03 25.04 -5.91
CA ALA A 181 19.73 26.31 -5.80
C ALA A 181 19.32 27.09 -4.54
N ALA A 182 18.03 27.14 -4.23
CA ALA A 182 17.51 27.79 -3.02
C ALA A 182 18.03 27.11 -1.74
N ARG A 183 18.10 25.77 -1.73
CA ARG A 183 18.63 25.00 -0.60
C ARG A 183 20.13 25.22 -0.41
N TRP A 184 20.90 25.29 -1.51
CA TRP A 184 22.32 25.67 -1.47
C TRP A 184 22.52 27.10 -0.95
N PHE A 185 21.69 28.05 -1.39
CA PHE A 185 21.77 29.44 -0.95
C PHE A 185 21.37 29.59 0.52
N GLN A 186 20.38 28.83 1.00
CA GLN A 186 20.02 28.80 2.42
C GLN A 186 21.10 28.13 3.28
N ASP A 187 21.71 27.03 2.82
CA ASP A 187 22.81 26.37 3.54
C ASP A 187 24.07 27.26 3.60
N PHE A 188 24.34 28.05 2.55
CA PHE A 188 25.47 29.00 2.51
C PHE A 188 25.28 30.20 3.46
N PHE A 189 24.06 30.74 3.55
CA PHE A 189 23.74 31.85 4.46
C PHE A 189 23.46 31.41 5.90
N ALA A 190 23.23 30.13 6.17
CA ALA A 190 23.16 29.59 7.53
C ALA A 190 24.53 29.41 8.19
N GLN A 191 25.62 29.65 7.44
CA GLN A 191 27.00 29.43 7.88
C GLN A 191 27.82 30.73 8.00
N PHE A 192 27.17 31.89 7.83
CA PHE A 192 27.66 33.25 8.11
C PHE A 192 26.66 33.99 9.01
#